data_AF-A0A5C4SY41-F1
#
_entry.id   AF-A0A5C4SY41-F1
#
_cell.length_a   1.000
_cell.length_b   1.000
_cell.length_c   1.000
_cell.angle_alpha   90.00
_cell.angle_beta   90.00
_cell.angle_gamma   90.00
#
_symmetry.space_group_name_H-M   'P 1'
#
loop_
_entity.id
_entity.type
_entity.pdbx_description
1 polymer ?
#
loop_
_entity_poly.entity_id
_entity_poly.type
_entity_poly.pdbx_seq_one_letter_code
_entity_poly.pdbx_strand_id
1 'polypeptide(L)'
;MRKLIDRLKKRGRLSIRTDMPPVLLVVMAAIAIPRVVVENLQLLSLESPLYKVLSISPFLIYLAVALLRKNKRPLYDYTVLGMLFGLFVATTHQITMEIPKFKVKLNDFFGPVLEEIVIRFVIFIRMLATHFVIGIVFGIIASAVCRIRERGTKNPIRGSSSSSAPLRHLAPALGLLFLAPWVGEFLLGVSPLRNILGFPLLLPLYGGGALFIRELTRRTGRGWPTLFLLAAAYGVIEAGLIDQSLFNPAFMGLESQKVAPIPVLGISAYNTLAFVMGHVIWSISVPIAIVEKLTPARMTAPWLGKVGLSITGGLYLVGCAIVFNFIYADEKFLASPAQLIGAFAVALTLTAIAFAIKKKKDLAAPSARPVPKPWPLGVGTFVVASLFFMKPESWAGVIIGILVLCIVSPLVAHWSRQQEWCLRHQFALVAGALLTYAWGGFAMTSLLWPDDSLAWLGNVLFSLIAIALLFVTSKRIPQTP
;
A
#
# COMPACT_ATOMS: atom_id res chain seq x y z
N MET A 1 -19.10 -29.51 -34.65
CA MET A 1 -18.80 -28.16 -34.09
C MET A 1 -20.01 -27.41 -33.54
N ARG A 2 -21.10 -27.17 -34.30
CA ARG A 2 -22.30 -26.45 -33.79
C ARG A 2 -22.92 -27.03 -32.51
N LYS A 3 -23.11 -28.36 -32.44
CA LYS A 3 -23.63 -29.03 -31.23
C LYS A 3 -22.71 -28.93 -30.00
N LEU A 4 -21.39 -28.75 -30.19
CA LEU A 4 -20.42 -28.56 -29.11
C LEU A 4 -20.49 -27.11 -28.58
N ILE A 5 -20.65 -26.14 -29.49
CA ILE A 5 -20.83 -24.71 -29.19
C ILE A 5 -22.17 -24.49 -28.44
N ASP A 6 -23.25 -25.15 -28.86
CA ASP A 6 -24.54 -25.05 -28.16
C ASP A 6 -24.55 -25.72 -26.78
N ARG A 7 -23.81 -26.82 -26.61
CA ARG A 7 -23.63 -27.45 -25.28
C ARG A 7 -22.81 -26.57 -24.32
N LEU A 8 -21.84 -25.81 -24.84
CA LEU A 8 -21.08 -24.83 -24.05
C LEU A 8 -21.91 -23.59 -23.67
N LYS A 9 -22.89 -23.20 -24.51
CA LYS A 9 -23.85 -22.13 -24.23
C LYS A 9 -24.89 -22.53 -23.17
N LYS A 10 -25.34 -23.79 -23.14
CA LYS A 10 -26.32 -24.32 -22.16
C LYS A 10 -25.76 -24.53 -20.76
N ARG A 11 -24.44 -24.71 -20.60
CA ARG A 11 -23.77 -24.79 -19.28
C ARG A 11 -23.39 -23.40 -18.76
N GLY A 12 -24.37 -22.51 -18.55
CA GLY A 12 -24.28 -21.31 -17.70
C GLY A 12 -22.90 -20.63 -17.56
N ARG A 13 -22.13 -20.49 -18.64
CA ARG A 13 -20.87 -19.75 -18.62
C ARG A 13 -21.25 -18.30 -18.64
N LEU A 14 -20.83 -17.56 -17.61
CA LEU A 14 -20.95 -16.11 -17.51
C LEU A 14 -20.76 -15.51 -18.91
N SER A 15 -21.79 -14.87 -19.46
CA SER A 15 -21.60 -14.08 -20.68
C SER A 15 -20.49 -13.07 -20.38
N ILE A 16 -19.37 -13.19 -21.09
CA ILE A 16 -18.24 -12.25 -21.05
C ILE A 16 -18.70 -11.03 -21.85
N ARG A 17 -19.68 -10.30 -21.33
CA ARG A 17 -20.23 -9.10 -21.95
C ARG A 17 -20.34 -8.05 -20.85
N THR A 18 -19.76 -6.88 -21.13
CA THR A 18 -19.87 -5.71 -20.27
C THR A 18 -21.32 -5.25 -20.23
N ASP A 19 -21.77 -4.72 -19.09
CA ASP A 19 -23.06 -4.02 -19.03
C ASP A 19 -22.92 -2.60 -19.62
N MET A 20 -21.70 -2.11 -19.83
CA MET A 20 -21.43 -0.87 -20.55
C MET A 20 -21.73 -0.98 -22.06
N PRO A 21 -22.52 -0.05 -22.64
CA PRO A 21 -22.62 0.09 -24.09
C PRO A 21 -21.23 0.24 -24.71
N PRO A 22 -20.91 -0.49 -25.81
CA PRO A 22 -19.61 -0.41 -26.46
C PRO A 22 -19.21 1.02 -26.84
N VAL A 23 -20.18 1.83 -27.30
CA VAL A 23 -19.96 3.24 -27.64
C VAL A 23 -19.47 4.03 -26.43
N LEU A 24 -20.10 3.84 -25.26
CA LEU A 24 -19.69 4.51 -24.04
C LEU A 24 -18.27 4.11 -23.61
N LEU A 25 -17.93 2.82 -23.71
CA LEU A 25 -16.57 2.33 -23.42
C LEU A 25 -15.53 2.99 -24.33
N VAL A 26 -15.79 3.02 -25.64
CA VAL A 26 -14.86 3.60 -26.63
C VAL A 26 -14.72 5.10 -26.44
N VAL A 27 -15.82 5.84 -26.22
CA VAL A 27 -15.77 7.29 -25.96
C VAL A 27 -14.99 7.58 -24.69
N MET A 28 -15.28 6.86 -23.59
CA MET A 28 -14.56 7.02 -22.33
C MET A 28 -13.07 6.65 -22.44
N ALA A 29 -12.70 5.71 -23.32
CA ALA A 29 -11.30 5.40 -23.64
C ALA A 29 -10.64 6.49 -24.50
N ALA A 30 -11.35 7.02 -25.49
CA ALA A 30 -10.87 8.02 -26.45
C ALA A 30 -10.51 9.38 -25.82
N ILE A 31 -11.15 9.73 -24.71
CA ILE A 31 -10.87 10.98 -23.97
C ILE A 31 -9.41 11.07 -23.52
N ALA A 32 -8.67 9.96 -23.46
CA ALA A 32 -7.24 9.95 -23.14
C ALA A 32 -6.35 10.53 -24.25
N ILE A 33 -6.77 10.41 -25.52
CA ILE A 33 -5.93 10.66 -26.70
C ILE A 33 -5.40 12.11 -26.72
N PRO A 34 -6.24 13.16 -26.54
CA PRO A 34 -5.76 14.54 -26.61
C PRO A 34 -4.63 14.83 -25.62
N ARG A 35 -4.73 14.29 -24.39
CA ARG A 35 -3.69 14.46 -23.36
C ARG A 35 -2.35 13.88 -23.80
N VAL A 36 -2.35 12.66 -24.34
CA VAL A 36 -1.12 11.97 -24.78
C VAL A 36 -0.48 12.68 -25.97
N VAL A 37 -1.28 13.18 -26.91
CA VAL A 37 -0.78 13.94 -28.07
C VAL A 37 -0.12 15.23 -27.61
N VAL A 38 -0.81 15.99 -26.74
CA VAL A 38 -0.29 17.25 -26.21
C VAL A 38 1.01 17.07 -25.42
N GLU A 39 1.11 16.00 -24.63
CA GLU A 39 2.30 15.68 -23.84
C GLU A 39 3.49 15.31 -24.72
N ASN A 40 3.31 14.33 -25.62
CA ASN A 40 4.40 13.80 -26.42
C ASN A 40 4.95 14.82 -27.43
N LEU A 41 4.07 15.66 -27.99
CA LEU A 41 4.46 16.70 -28.93
C LEU A 41 4.84 18.02 -28.23
N GLN A 42 4.89 18.04 -26.89
CA GLN A 42 5.24 19.21 -26.08
C GLN A 42 4.41 20.47 -26.43
N LEU A 43 3.14 20.28 -26.79
CA LEU A 43 2.27 21.37 -27.27
C LEU A 43 1.82 22.32 -26.16
N LEU A 44 1.83 21.85 -24.90
CA LEU A 44 1.52 22.65 -23.72
C LEU A 44 2.60 22.43 -22.66
N SER A 45 2.88 23.47 -21.88
CA SER A 45 3.67 23.32 -20.66
C SER A 45 2.95 22.41 -19.66
N LEU A 46 3.72 21.62 -18.90
CA LEU A 46 3.17 20.75 -17.85
C LEU A 46 2.46 21.54 -16.75
N GLU A 47 2.82 22.81 -16.58
CA GLU A 47 2.16 23.73 -15.64
C GLU A 47 0.83 24.30 -16.16
N SER A 48 0.57 24.20 -17.47
CA SER A 48 -0.64 24.76 -18.08
C SER A 48 -1.90 24.21 -17.43
N PRO A 49 -2.85 25.08 -17.01
CA PRO A 49 -4.15 24.65 -16.50
C PRO A 49 -4.88 23.71 -17.47
N LEU A 50 -4.73 23.94 -18.77
CA LEU A 50 -5.35 23.12 -19.81
C LEU A 50 -4.75 21.70 -19.84
N TYR A 51 -3.43 21.56 -19.69
CA TYR A 51 -2.77 20.25 -19.60
C TYR A 51 -3.25 19.49 -18.34
N LYS A 52 -3.35 20.17 -17.20
CA LYS A 52 -3.86 19.58 -15.95
C LYS A 52 -5.31 19.12 -16.09
N VAL A 53 -6.17 19.94 -16.72
CA VAL A 53 -7.56 19.56 -17.02
C VAL A 53 -7.60 18.33 -17.91
N LEU A 54 -6.85 18.29 -19.01
CA LEU A 54 -6.82 17.13 -19.91
C LEU A 54 -6.33 15.86 -19.21
N SER A 55 -5.39 15.99 -18.29
CA SER A 55 -4.85 14.86 -17.51
C SER A 55 -5.83 14.31 -16.48
N ILE A 56 -6.65 15.16 -15.85
CA ILE A 56 -7.56 14.75 -14.78
C ILE A 56 -8.96 14.39 -15.30
N SER A 57 -9.41 15.02 -16.39
CA SER A 57 -10.77 14.89 -16.94
C SER A 57 -11.24 13.46 -17.19
N PRO A 58 -10.47 12.56 -17.82
CA PRO A 58 -10.94 11.19 -18.04
C PRO A 58 -11.28 10.48 -16.72
N PHE A 59 -10.50 10.71 -15.66
CA PHE A 59 -10.70 10.06 -14.37
C PHE A 59 -11.87 10.64 -13.58
N LEU A 60 -12.12 11.95 -13.68
CA LEU A 60 -13.34 12.56 -13.13
C LEU A 60 -14.60 12.01 -13.80
N ILE A 61 -14.56 11.81 -15.12
CA ILE A 61 -15.65 11.18 -15.86
C ILE A 61 -15.84 9.73 -15.39
N TYR A 62 -14.76 8.97 -15.17
CA TYR A 62 -14.85 7.59 -14.67
C TYR A 62 -15.47 7.55 -13.28
N LEU A 63 -15.07 8.47 -12.39
CA LEU A 63 -15.64 8.60 -11.07
C LEU A 63 -17.14 8.94 -11.15
N ALA A 64 -17.52 9.92 -11.95
CA ALA A 64 -18.91 10.32 -12.13
C ALA A 64 -19.77 9.15 -12.64
N VAL A 65 -19.32 8.42 -13.66
CA VAL A 65 -20.02 7.24 -14.16
C VAL A 65 -20.05 6.12 -13.10
N ALA A 66 -18.98 5.95 -12.29
CA ALA A 66 -18.91 4.93 -11.25
C ALA A 66 -19.89 5.20 -10.11
N LEU A 67 -20.07 6.48 -9.77
CA LEU A 67 -20.99 6.92 -8.74
C LEU A 67 -22.44 6.93 -9.24
N LEU A 68 -22.70 7.36 -10.47
CA LEU A 68 -24.06 7.60 -10.97
C LEU A 68 -24.68 6.35 -11.58
N ARG A 69 -23.93 5.61 -12.39
CA ARG A 69 -24.47 4.54 -13.23
C ARG A 69 -24.74 3.25 -12.45
N LYS A 70 -25.89 2.62 -12.70
CA LYS A 70 -26.22 1.29 -12.18
C LYS A 70 -25.67 0.22 -13.14
N ASN A 71 -24.57 -0.41 -12.75
CA ASN A 71 -24.02 -1.59 -13.45
C ASN A 71 -24.32 -2.84 -12.63
N LYS A 72 -24.60 -3.98 -13.29
CA LYS A 72 -24.79 -5.26 -12.59
C LYS A 72 -23.43 -5.88 -12.26
N ARG A 73 -22.40 -5.60 -13.07
CA ARG A 73 -21.03 -6.10 -12.90
C ARG A 73 -20.01 -4.96 -12.90
N PRO A 74 -20.09 -4.01 -11.96
CA PRO A 74 -19.25 -2.82 -11.94
C PRO A 74 -17.75 -3.14 -11.99
N LEU A 75 -17.25 -4.11 -11.20
CA LEU A 75 -15.83 -4.46 -11.22
C LEU A 75 -15.34 -4.89 -12.61
N TYR A 76 -16.09 -5.74 -13.29
CA TYR A 76 -15.73 -6.23 -14.63
C TYR A 76 -15.77 -5.11 -15.67
N ASP A 77 -16.84 -4.31 -15.66
CA ASP A 77 -17.05 -3.21 -16.60
C ASP A 77 -15.90 -2.19 -16.56
N TYR A 78 -15.50 -1.74 -15.36
CA TYR A 78 -14.42 -0.78 -15.21
C TYR A 78 -13.03 -1.39 -15.46
N THR A 79 -12.86 -2.70 -15.23
CA THR A 79 -11.61 -3.39 -15.60
C THR A 79 -11.44 -3.42 -17.12
N VAL A 80 -12.49 -3.73 -17.87
CA VAL A 80 -12.49 -3.69 -19.35
C VAL A 80 -12.25 -2.27 -19.85
N LEU A 81 -12.90 -1.28 -19.24
CA LEU A 81 -12.70 0.13 -19.57
C LEU A 81 -11.24 0.56 -19.36
N GLY A 82 -10.64 0.19 -18.23
CA GLY A 82 -9.23 0.49 -17.93
C GLY A 82 -8.26 -0.15 -18.91
N MET A 83 -8.49 -1.40 -19.34
CA MET A 83 -7.69 -2.02 -20.40
C MET A 83 -7.82 -1.27 -21.73
N LEU A 84 -9.04 -0.91 -22.14
CA LEU A 84 -9.27 -0.22 -23.39
C LEU A 84 -8.65 1.19 -23.40
N PHE A 85 -8.77 1.92 -22.29
CA PHE A 85 -8.11 3.20 -22.08
C PHE A 85 -6.58 3.05 -22.15
N GLY A 86 -6.02 2.05 -21.45
CA GLY A 86 -4.59 1.75 -21.51
C GLY A 86 -4.10 1.44 -22.91
N LEU A 87 -4.88 0.70 -23.69
CA LEU A 87 -4.57 0.40 -25.08
C LEU A 87 -4.54 1.67 -25.94
N PHE A 88 -5.50 2.58 -25.74
CA PHE A 88 -5.55 3.85 -26.46
C PHE A 88 -4.36 4.73 -26.11
N VAL A 89 -4.09 4.92 -24.82
CA VAL A 89 -2.92 5.67 -24.34
C VAL A 89 -1.62 5.09 -24.88
N ALA A 90 -1.43 3.77 -24.75
CA ALA A 90 -0.22 3.11 -25.19
C ALA A 90 -0.02 3.22 -26.70
N THR A 91 -1.09 3.03 -27.50
CA THR A 91 -1.03 3.14 -28.96
C THR A 91 -0.74 4.57 -29.40
N THR A 92 -1.44 5.56 -28.84
CA THR A 92 -1.17 6.98 -29.14
C THR A 92 0.27 7.34 -28.79
N HIS A 93 0.76 6.88 -27.63
CA HIS A 93 2.13 7.14 -27.23
C HIS A 93 3.14 6.50 -28.18
N GLN A 94 2.94 5.26 -28.62
CA GLN A 94 3.84 4.64 -29.61
C GLN A 94 3.91 5.41 -30.93
N ILE A 95 2.79 5.99 -31.35
CA ILE A 95 2.70 6.79 -32.59
C ILE A 95 3.38 8.15 -32.43
N THR A 96 3.22 8.82 -31.30
CA THR A 96 3.69 10.21 -31.11
C THR A 96 5.02 10.32 -30.36
N MET A 97 5.61 9.22 -29.89
CA MET A 97 6.85 9.23 -29.11
C MET A 97 8.08 9.44 -30.00
N GLU A 98 8.80 10.54 -29.73
CA GLU A 98 10.21 10.67 -30.09
C GLU A 98 11.07 9.95 -29.04
N ILE A 99 12.09 9.20 -29.47
CA ILE A 99 12.86 8.32 -28.58
C ILE A 99 13.70 9.18 -27.61
N PRO A 100 13.54 9.06 -26.28
CA PRO A 100 14.45 9.71 -25.35
C PRO A 100 15.83 9.06 -25.46
N LYS A 101 16.87 9.87 -25.73
CA LYS A 101 18.27 9.43 -25.61
C LYS A 101 18.56 9.13 -24.12
N PHE A 102 18.43 7.88 -23.70
CA PHE A 102 18.85 7.48 -22.36
C PHE A 102 20.37 7.66 -22.21
N LYS A 103 20.81 8.23 -21.06
CA LYS A 103 22.23 8.30 -20.69
C LYS A 103 22.82 6.94 -20.30
N VAL A 104 21.96 5.96 -20.01
CA VAL A 104 22.38 4.56 -19.80
C VAL A 104 22.37 3.88 -21.15
N LYS A 105 23.55 3.86 -21.78
CA LYS A 105 23.83 3.03 -22.93
C LYS A 105 23.71 1.56 -22.52
N LEU A 106 22.77 0.79 -23.07
CA LEU A 106 22.77 -0.69 -23.03
C LEU A 106 23.90 -1.26 -23.92
N ASN A 107 25.10 -0.68 -23.81
CA ASN A 107 26.14 -0.77 -24.83
C ASN A 107 26.86 -2.11 -24.95
N ASP A 108 26.59 -3.08 -24.06
CA ASP A 108 27.37 -4.32 -24.03
C ASP A 108 26.57 -5.56 -24.48
N PHE A 109 25.26 -5.46 -24.77
CA PHE A 109 24.44 -6.64 -25.11
C PHE A 109 23.52 -6.51 -26.33
N PHE A 110 23.10 -5.32 -26.74
CA PHE A 110 22.10 -5.15 -27.80
C PHE A 110 22.47 -4.07 -28.81
N GLY A 111 22.15 -4.29 -30.09
CA GLY A 111 22.24 -3.24 -31.11
C GLY A 111 21.18 -2.15 -30.91
N PRO A 112 21.39 -0.92 -31.44
CA PRO A 112 20.54 0.25 -31.17
C PRO A 112 19.06 0.05 -31.55
N VAL A 113 18.78 -0.77 -32.58
CA VAL A 113 17.42 -1.12 -33.00
C VAL A 113 16.71 -1.99 -31.96
N LEU A 114 17.43 -2.94 -31.36
CA LEU A 114 16.85 -3.86 -30.38
C LEU A 114 16.62 -3.15 -29.05
N GLU A 115 17.51 -2.24 -28.66
CA GLU A 115 17.31 -1.34 -27.51
C GLU A 115 16.03 -0.50 -27.67
N GLU A 116 15.81 0.10 -28.85
CA GLU A 116 14.58 0.85 -29.12
C GLU A 116 13.31 -0.01 -29.00
N ILE A 117 13.31 -1.19 -29.63
CA ILE A 117 12.17 -2.12 -29.59
C ILE A 117 11.84 -2.51 -28.14
N VAL A 118 12.87 -2.82 -27.34
CA VAL A 118 12.70 -3.20 -25.93
C VAL A 118 12.14 -2.03 -25.12
N ILE A 119 12.67 -0.82 -25.28
CA ILE A 119 12.18 0.37 -24.57
C ILE A 119 10.71 0.64 -24.92
N ARG A 120 10.38 0.66 -26.21
CA ARG A 120 9.00 0.86 -26.69
C ARG A 120 8.05 -0.18 -26.12
N PHE A 121 8.46 -1.45 -26.13
CA PHE A 121 7.68 -2.55 -25.57
C PHE A 121 7.46 -2.39 -24.05
N VAL A 122 8.50 -2.07 -23.29
CA VAL A 122 8.40 -1.85 -21.84
C VAL A 122 7.45 -0.69 -21.52
N ILE A 123 7.55 0.43 -22.24
CA ILE A 123 6.65 1.58 -22.07
C ILE A 123 5.20 1.17 -22.38
N PHE A 124 4.98 0.43 -23.47
CA PHE A 124 3.64 -0.05 -23.86
C PHE A 124 3.02 -0.92 -22.77
N ILE A 125 3.76 -1.91 -22.26
CA ILE A 125 3.29 -2.80 -21.18
C ILE A 125 3.03 -2.02 -19.88
N ARG A 126 3.90 -1.06 -19.54
CA ARG A 126 3.71 -0.18 -18.38
C ARG A 126 2.41 0.61 -18.47
N MET A 127 2.12 1.20 -19.63
CA MET A 127 0.89 1.95 -19.84
C MET A 127 -0.34 1.05 -19.72
N LEU A 128 -0.34 -0.14 -20.32
CA LEU A 128 -1.43 -1.10 -20.17
C LEU A 128 -1.67 -1.49 -18.69
N ALA A 129 -0.60 -1.84 -17.97
CA ALA A 129 -0.69 -2.26 -16.59
C ALA A 129 -1.21 -1.14 -15.67
N THR A 130 -0.72 0.09 -15.86
CA THR A 130 -1.15 1.26 -15.10
C THR A 130 -2.66 1.48 -15.23
N HIS A 131 -3.19 1.47 -16.44
CA HIS A 131 -4.60 1.73 -16.69
C HIS A 131 -5.51 0.55 -16.37
N PHE A 132 -5.00 -0.68 -16.46
CA PHE A 132 -5.69 -1.85 -15.91
C PHE A 132 -5.94 -1.71 -14.40
N VAL A 133 -4.92 -1.29 -13.64
CA VAL A 133 -5.06 -1.05 -12.20
C VAL A 133 -6.05 0.08 -11.92
N ILE A 134 -5.97 1.20 -12.66
CA ILE A 134 -6.97 2.28 -12.57
C ILE A 134 -8.39 1.74 -12.77
N GLY A 135 -8.60 0.90 -13.78
CA GLY A 135 -9.88 0.24 -14.06
C GLY A 135 -10.38 -0.62 -12.89
N ILE A 136 -9.51 -1.41 -12.28
CA ILE A 136 -9.85 -2.19 -11.08
C ILE A 136 -10.30 -1.27 -9.94
N VAL A 137 -9.60 -0.17 -9.70
CA VAL A 137 -9.92 0.77 -8.62
C VAL A 137 -11.32 1.37 -8.80
N PHE A 138 -11.61 1.92 -9.98
CA PHE A 138 -12.95 2.44 -10.28
C PHE A 138 -14.02 1.34 -10.22
N GLY A 139 -13.67 0.11 -10.61
CA GLY A 139 -14.54 -1.04 -10.46
C GLY A 139 -14.86 -1.38 -9.01
N ILE A 140 -13.90 -1.27 -8.09
CA ILE A 140 -14.12 -1.45 -6.65
C ILE A 140 -15.00 -0.35 -6.10
N ILE A 141 -14.75 0.92 -6.46
CA ILE A 141 -15.57 2.07 -6.05
C ILE A 141 -17.01 1.88 -6.51
N ALA A 142 -17.23 1.61 -7.79
CA ALA A 142 -18.56 1.37 -8.36
C ALA A 142 -19.25 0.16 -7.69
N SER A 143 -18.51 -0.90 -7.36
CA SER A 143 -19.05 -2.06 -6.64
C SER A 143 -19.48 -1.71 -5.22
N ALA A 144 -18.71 -0.86 -4.52
CA ALA A 144 -19.05 -0.40 -3.17
C ALA A 144 -20.34 0.44 -3.20
N VAL A 145 -20.43 1.40 -4.14
CA VAL A 145 -21.63 2.23 -4.33
C VAL A 145 -22.85 1.37 -4.65
N CYS A 146 -22.71 0.40 -5.57
CA CYS A 146 -23.77 -0.54 -5.92
C CYS A 146 -24.29 -1.30 -4.69
N ARG A 147 -23.38 -1.84 -3.85
CA ARG A 147 -23.77 -2.54 -2.61
C ARG A 147 -24.46 -1.65 -1.58
N ILE A 148 -24.04 -0.38 -1.46
CA ILE A 148 -24.70 0.59 -0.57
C ILE A 148 -26.13 0.83 -1.03
N ARG A 149 -26.33 1.02 -2.34
CA ARG A 149 -27.65 1.23 -2.95
C ARG A 149 -28.58 0.02 -2.78
N GLU A 150 -28.07 -1.19 -3.00
CA GLU A 150 -28.86 -2.42 -2.85
C GLU A 150 -29.29 -2.67 -1.40
N ARG A 151 -28.46 -2.31 -0.41
CA ARG A 151 -28.81 -2.46 1.01
C ARG A 151 -29.91 -1.53 1.49
N GLY A 152 -30.12 -0.37 0.86
CA GLY A 152 -31.28 0.48 1.12
C GLY A 152 -32.61 -0.16 0.68
N THR A 153 -32.57 -1.26 -0.07
CA THR A 153 -33.75 -1.89 -0.70
C THR A 153 -34.04 -3.32 -0.26
N LYS A 154 -33.19 -3.96 0.57
CA LYS A 154 -33.36 -5.39 0.94
C LYS A 154 -33.19 -5.67 2.44
N ASN A 155 -34.24 -6.21 3.05
CA ASN A 155 -34.19 -6.95 4.33
C ASN A 155 -33.36 -8.23 4.16
N PRO A 156 -32.44 -8.59 5.08
CA PRO A 156 -31.53 -9.70 4.87
C PRO A 156 -32.15 -11.02 5.33
N ILE A 157 -32.50 -11.90 4.38
CA ILE A 157 -32.76 -13.32 4.66
C ILE A 157 -31.76 -14.20 3.90
N ARG A 158 -31.19 -15.13 4.68
CA ARG A 158 -30.47 -16.38 4.35
C ARG A 158 -29.03 -16.28 3.85
N GLY A 159 -28.17 -16.83 4.70
CA GLY A 159 -26.86 -17.33 4.34
C GLY A 159 -26.96 -18.61 3.50
N SER A 160 -25.98 -18.77 2.62
CA SER A 160 -25.63 -20.05 2.03
C SER A 160 -24.25 -20.44 2.52
N SER A 161 -24.20 -21.53 3.26
CA SER A 161 -23.00 -22.30 3.54
C SER A 161 -22.55 -22.95 2.23
N SER A 162 -21.44 -22.48 1.66
CA SER A 162 -20.68 -23.28 0.68
C SER A 162 -19.34 -23.68 1.29
N SER A 163 -19.14 -25.00 1.31
CA SER A 163 -17.90 -25.71 1.62
C SER A 163 -16.72 -25.03 0.95
N SER A 164 -15.67 -24.73 1.71
CA SER A 164 -14.59 -23.87 1.22
C SER A 164 -13.30 -24.59 0.90
N ALA A 165 -12.94 -24.48 -0.39
CA ALA A 165 -11.66 -24.75 -0.99
C ALA A 165 -10.44 -24.15 -0.22
N PRO A 166 -9.23 -24.71 -0.41
CA PRO A 166 -7.97 -24.25 0.23
C PRO A 166 -7.68 -22.75 0.10
N LEU A 167 -8.20 -22.08 -0.94
CA LEU A 167 -8.09 -20.63 -1.15
C LEU A 167 -8.69 -19.78 -0.01
N ARG A 168 -9.72 -20.26 0.71
CA ARG A 168 -10.27 -19.52 1.87
C ARG A 168 -9.36 -19.56 3.10
N HIS A 169 -8.41 -20.50 3.17
CA HIS A 169 -7.43 -20.57 4.25
C HIS A 169 -6.27 -19.59 4.05
N LEU A 170 -5.80 -19.43 2.80
CA LEU A 170 -4.69 -18.52 2.47
C LEU A 170 -5.10 -17.06 2.24
N ALA A 171 -6.40 -16.78 2.08
CA ALA A 171 -6.93 -15.43 1.84
C ALA A 171 -6.36 -14.32 2.76
N PRO A 172 -6.28 -14.47 4.11
CA PRO A 172 -5.67 -13.43 4.94
C PRO A 172 -4.17 -13.28 4.69
N ALA A 173 -3.45 -14.38 4.44
CA ALA A 173 -2.03 -14.31 4.16
C ALA A 173 -1.76 -13.54 2.86
N LEU A 174 -2.50 -13.86 1.80
CA LEU A 174 -2.46 -13.12 0.54
C LEU A 174 -2.90 -11.66 0.73
N GLY A 175 -3.97 -11.41 1.50
CA GLY A 175 -4.40 -10.04 1.80
C GLY A 175 -3.28 -9.20 2.42
N LEU A 176 -2.54 -9.75 3.37
CA LEU A 176 -1.42 -9.06 4.01
C LEU A 176 -0.20 -8.90 3.07
N LEU A 177 0.10 -9.93 2.27
CA LEU A 177 1.19 -9.89 1.29
C LEU A 177 1.07 -8.68 0.35
N PHE A 178 -0.15 -8.36 -0.09
CA PHE A 178 -0.42 -7.22 -0.97
C PHE A 178 -0.62 -5.91 -0.20
N LEU A 179 -1.29 -5.96 0.95
CA LEU A 179 -1.64 -4.74 1.67
C LEU A 179 -0.41 -4.02 2.25
N ALA A 180 0.59 -4.76 2.74
CA ALA A 180 1.78 -4.16 3.34
C ALA A 180 2.59 -3.25 2.40
N PRO A 181 3.04 -3.69 1.20
CA PRO A 181 3.73 -2.80 0.27
C PRO A 181 2.84 -1.67 -0.23
N TRP A 182 1.53 -1.92 -0.40
CA TRP A 182 0.62 -0.87 -0.84
C TRP A 182 0.52 0.25 0.19
N VAL A 183 0.39 -0.07 1.49
CA VAL A 183 0.39 0.93 2.56
C VAL A 183 1.76 1.61 2.67
N GLY A 184 2.85 0.83 2.64
CA GLY A 184 4.21 1.33 2.86
C GLY A 184 4.70 2.30 1.77
N GLU A 185 4.34 2.06 0.51
CA GLU A 185 4.96 2.73 -0.64
C GLU A 185 3.97 3.61 -1.40
N PHE A 186 2.85 3.01 -1.81
CA PHE A 186 1.89 3.66 -2.72
C PHE A 186 0.96 4.61 -1.98
N LEU A 187 0.39 4.18 -0.84
CA LEU A 187 -0.45 5.06 -0.03
C LEU A 187 0.36 6.20 0.60
N LEU A 188 1.62 5.94 0.94
CA LEU A 188 2.56 6.96 1.42
C LEU A 188 2.93 7.98 0.34
N GLY A 189 2.73 7.68 -0.95
CA GLY A 189 3.04 8.61 -2.04
C GLY A 189 4.52 8.68 -2.43
N VAL A 190 5.38 7.79 -1.90
CA VAL A 190 6.79 7.63 -2.34
C VAL A 190 6.84 6.94 -3.69
N SER A 191 6.02 5.90 -3.88
CA SER A 191 5.88 5.21 -5.16
C SER A 191 4.63 5.67 -5.93
N PRO A 192 4.77 6.48 -7.00
CA PRO A 192 3.63 6.98 -7.76
C PRO A 192 2.99 5.85 -8.57
N LEU A 193 1.72 6.03 -8.98
CA LEU A 193 0.96 5.02 -9.70
C LEU A 193 1.64 4.52 -10.99
N ARG A 194 2.42 5.38 -11.66
CA ARG A 194 3.22 4.99 -12.83
C ARG A 194 4.26 3.90 -12.53
N ASN A 195 4.62 3.68 -11.27
CA ASN A 195 5.57 2.66 -10.84
C ASN A 195 4.87 1.37 -10.38
N ILE A 196 3.59 1.18 -10.70
CA ILE A 196 2.81 0.01 -10.26
C ILE A 196 3.40 -1.34 -10.72
N LEU A 197 4.16 -1.36 -11.81
CA LEU A 197 4.88 -2.58 -12.25
C LEU A 197 6.01 -3.00 -11.31
N GLY A 198 6.51 -2.09 -10.47
CA GLY A 198 7.45 -2.41 -9.39
C GLY A 198 6.77 -3.07 -8.18
N PHE A 199 5.44 -3.00 -8.08
CA PHE A 199 4.70 -3.55 -6.93
C PHE A 199 4.99 -5.04 -6.66
N PRO A 200 5.05 -5.94 -7.67
CA PRO A 200 5.43 -7.34 -7.44
C PRO A 200 6.84 -7.52 -6.86
N LEU A 201 7.76 -6.60 -7.11
CA LEU A 201 9.12 -6.62 -6.54
C LEU A 201 9.14 -6.23 -5.07
N LEU A 202 8.14 -5.47 -4.61
CA LEU A 202 7.97 -5.04 -3.23
C LEU A 202 7.20 -6.08 -2.38
N LEU A 203 6.43 -6.97 -3.01
CA LEU A 203 5.69 -8.04 -2.32
C LEU A 203 6.56 -8.91 -1.41
N PRO A 204 7.75 -9.39 -1.84
CA PRO A 204 8.55 -10.27 -1.01
C PRO A 204 9.15 -9.51 0.19
N LEU A 205 9.60 -8.26 0.01
CA LEU A 205 10.17 -7.46 1.09
C LEU A 205 9.10 -7.06 2.13
N TYR A 206 8.13 -6.23 1.73
CA TYR A 206 7.12 -5.69 2.63
C TYR A 206 6.08 -6.74 3.02
N GLY A 207 5.50 -7.42 2.03
CA GLY A 207 4.46 -8.41 2.24
C GLY A 207 5.00 -9.64 2.96
N GLY A 208 6.15 -10.15 2.51
CA GLY A 208 6.85 -11.26 3.15
C GLY A 208 7.29 -10.91 4.56
N GLY A 209 7.89 -9.73 4.77
CA GLY A 209 8.29 -9.25 6.10
C GLY A 209 7.10 -9.15 7.06
N ALA A 210 6.01 -8.48 6.66
CA ALA A 210 4.82 -8.34 7.48
C ALA A 210 4.18 -9.70 7.83
N LEU A 211 4.10 -10.62 6.86
CA LEU A 211 3.63 -11.98 7.09
C LEU A 211 4.53 -12.75 8.04
N PHE A 212 5.84 -12.68 7.85
CA PHE A 212 6.82 -13.39 8.66
C PHE A 212 6.76 -12.95 10.12
N ILE A 213 6.78 -11.63 10.35
CA ILE A 213 6.64 -11.02 11.68
C ILE A 213 5.34 -11.46 12.35
N ARG A 214 4.22 -11.38 11.63
CA ARG A 214 2.89 -11.76 12.14
C ARG A 214 2.85 -13.24 12.51
N GLU A 215 3.26 -14.12 11.60
CA GLU A 215 3.22 -15.56 11.79
C GLU A 215 4.11 -15.99 12.96
N LEU A 216 5.33 -15.45 13.06
CA LEU A 216 6.25 -15.75 14.15
C LEU A 216 5.68 -15.30 15.50
N THR A 217 5.08 -14.11 15.54
CA THR A 217 4.41 -13.57 16.73
C THR A 217 3.26 -14.49 17.17
N ARG A 218 2.33 -14.83 16.26
CA ARG A 218 1.15 -15.64 16.61
C ARG A 218 1.49 -17.09 16.94
N ARG A 219 2.46 -17.70 16.24
CA ARG A 219 2.93 -19.07 16.53
C ARG A 219 3.55 -19.21 17.90
N THR A 220 4.25 -18.18 18.36
CA THR A 220 4.88 -18.22 19.68
C THR A 220 3.95 -17.80 20.81
N GLY A 221 2.64 -17.62 20.52
CA GLY A 221 1.61 -17.22 21.48
C GLY A 221 1.75 -15.77 21.96
N ARG A 222 2.45 -14.93 21.19
CA ARG A 222 2.77 -13.54 21.54
C ARG A 222 1.79 -12.53 20.92
N GLY A 223 1.81 -11.33 21.49
CA GLY A 223 0.87 -10.25 21.22
C GLY A 223 1.46 -9.09 20.40
N TRP A 224 0.75 -7.97 20.41
CA TRP A 224 1.17 -6.72 19.77
C TRP A 224 2.52 -6.16 20.25
N PRO A 225 2.95 -6.27 21.52
CA PRO A 225 4.27 -5.79 21.92
C PRO A 225 5.43 -6.43 21.15
N THR A 226 5.39 -7.76 20.97
CA THR A 226 6.35 -8.49 20.15
C THR A 226 6.27 -8.08 18.69
N LEU A 227 5.05 -7.89 18.16
CA LEU A 227 4.84 -7.44 16.79
C LEU A 227 5.49 -6.06 16.55
N PHE A 228 5.27 -5.09 17.44
CA PHE A 228 5.86 -3.75 17.32
C PHE A 228 7.40 -3.77 17.40
N LEU A 229 7.99 -4.60 18.27
CA LEU A 229 9.44 -4.73 18.35
C LEU A 229 10.04 -5.41 17.12
N LEU A 230 9.39 -6.44 16.60
CA LEU A 230 9.82 -7.08 15.34
C LEU A 230 9.62 -6.15 14.14
N ALA A 231 8.58 -5.31 14.14
CA ALA A 231 8.39 -4.27 13.14
C ALA A 231 9.46 -3.16 13.24
N ALA A 232 9.93 -2.85 14.46
CA ALA A 232 11.05 -1.93 14.65
C ALA A 232 12.37 -2.55 14.16
N ALA A 233 12.59 -3.83 14.44
CA ALA A 233 13.73 -4.57 13.88
C ALA A 233 13.66 -4.58 12.33
N TYR A 234 12.48 -4.82 11.75
CA TYR A 234 12.27 -4.70 10.31
C TYR A 234 12.63 -3.29 9.80
N GLY A 235 12.16 -2.23 10.47
CA GLY A 235 12.47 -0.86 10.07
C GLY A 235 13.95 -0.51 10.14
N VAL A 236 14.69 -1.05 11.12
CA VAL A 236 16.15 -0.89 11.20
C VAL A 236 16.87 -1.72 10.12
N ILE A 237 16.41 -2.94 9.84
CA ILE A 237 16.96 -3.77 8.77
C ILE A 237 16.76 -3.07 7.42
N GLU A 238 15.55 -2.61 7.15
CA GLU A 238 15.19 -1.97 5.90
C GLU A 238 15.99 -0.68 5.71
N ALA A 239 15.83 0.28 6.63
CA ALA A 239 16.44 1.61 6.55
C ALA A 239 17.98 1.60 6.70
N GLY A 240 18.52 0.58 7.38
CA GLY A 240 19.94 0.50 7.75
C GLY A 240 20.76 -0.47 6.90
N LEU A 241 20.23 -1.65 6.59
CA LEU A 241 20.96 -2.71 5.88
C LEU A 241 20.57 -2.82 4.41
N ILE A 242 19.31 -2.54 4.06
CA ILE A 242 18.77 -2.78 2.72
C ILE A 242 18.81 -1.53 1.85
N ASP A 243 18.09 -0.47 2.19
CA ASP A 243 18.13 0.79 1.42
C ASP A 243 19.28 1.71 1.85
N GLN A 244 19.77 1.52 3.08
CA GLN A 244 20.81 2.31 3.74
C GLN A 244 20.49 3.81 3.83
N SER A 245 19.20 4.16 3.82
CA SER A 245 18.67 5.52 3.91
C SER A 245 19.03 6.22 5.22
N LEU A 246 19.31 5.48 6.29
CA LEU A 246 19.84 6.05 7.54
C LEU A 246 21.24 6.66 7.38
N PHE A 247 22.03 6.11 6.47
CA PHE A 247 23.46 6.39 6.34
C PHE A 247 23.83 7.15 5.08
N ASN A 248 22.94 7.18 4.07
CA ASN A 248 23.15 7.94 2.85
C ASN A 248 22.90 9.44 3.10
N PRO A 249 23.90 10.33 2.91
CA PRO A 249 23.75 11.76 3.13
C PRO A 249 22.76 12.45 2.17
N ALA A 250 22.54 11.85 0.99
CA ALA A 250 21.80 12.43 -0.14
C ALA A 250 20.70 11.47 -0.67
N PHE A 251 20.09 10.68 0.21
CA PHE A 251 19.11 9.65 -0.18
C PHE A 251 17.92 10.24 -0.95
N MET A 252 17.56 9.64 -2.08
CA MET A 252 16.55 10.16 -3.02
C MET A 252 16.82 11.61 -3.49
N GLY A 253 18.08 12.05 -3.48
CA GLY A 253 18.48 13.42 -3.81
C GLY A 253 18.12 14.47 -2.74
N LEU A 254 17.68 14.04 -1.55
CA LEU A 254 17.37 14.90 -0.41
C LEU A 254 18.54 14.94 0.57
N GLU A 255 18.81 16.08 1.21
CA GLU A 255 19.89 16.24 2.19
C GLU A 255 19.56 15.58 3.55
N SER A 256 19.33 14.26 3.54
CA SER A 256 18.75 13.49 4.64
C SER A 256 19.57 13.53 5.94
N GLN A 257 20.88 13.77 5.89
CA GLN A 257 21.71 13.77 7.10
C GLN A 257 21.84 15.13 7.80
N LYS A 258 21.47 16.24 7.14
CA LYS A 258 21.65 17.57 7.74
C LYS A 258 20.60 17.89 8.82
N VAL A 259 19.46 17.21 8.79
CA VAL A 259 18.36 17.43 9.72
C VAL A 259 18.60 16.70 11.03
N ALA A 260 18.76 17.42 12.15
CA ALA A 260 19.00 16.86 13.48
C ALA A 260 20.11 15.77 13.51
N PRO A 261 21.36 16.13 13.15
CA PRO A 261 22.43 15.16 12.94
C PRO A 261 22.93 14.56 14.25
N ILE A 262 23.31 13.27 14.20
CA ILE A 262 24.10 12.58 15.23
C ILE A 262 25.44 12.20 14.58
N PRO A 263 26.47 13.09 14.61
CA PRO A 263 27.69 12.91 13.82
C PRO A 263 28.45 11.62 14.14
N VAL A 264 28.48 11.21 15.40
CA VAL A 264 29.21 10.01 15.86
C VAL A 264 28.68 8.73 15.20
N LEU A 265 27.40 8.68 14.86
CA LEU A 265 26.77 7.53 14.22
C LEU A 265 26.61 7.71 12.70
N GLY A 266 26.85 8.92 12.19
CA GLY A 266 26.60 9.26 10.79
C GLY A 266 25.14 9.05 10.40
N ILE A 267 24.20 9.52 11.23
CA ILE A 267 22.74 9.41 11.00
C ILE A 267 22.05 10.74 11.32
N SER A 268 20.85 10.91 10.77
CA SER A 268 19.88 11.91 11.23
C SER A 268 18.96 11.31 12.28
N ALA A 269 18.85 11.92 13.45
CA ALA A 269 17.90 11.51 14.50
C ALA A 269 16.45 11.60 13.99
N TYR A 270 16.16 12.64 13.20
CA TYR A 270 14.85 12.86 12.61
C TYR A 270 14.46 11.77 11.62
N ASN A 271 15.33 11.47 10.65
CA ASN A 271 15.05 10.45 9.64
C ASN A 271 15.08 9.03 10.23
N THR A 272 15.94 8.78 11.22
CA THR A 272 15.90 7.53 11.98
C THR A 272 14.53 7.31 12.62
N LEU A 273 14.00 8.35 13.29
CA LEU A 273 12.67 8.27 13.88
C LEU A 273 11.58 8.12 12.80
N ALA A 274 11.67 8.88 11.70
CA ALA A 274 10.68 8.87 10.63
C ALA A 274 10.62 7.52 9.89
N PHE A 275 11.76 6.97 9.46
CA PHE A 275 11.82 5.73 8.69
C PHE A 275 11.46 4.52 9.56
N VAL A 276 12.10 4.37 10.73
CA VAL A 276 11.82 3.22 11.61
C VAL A 276 10.35 3.23 12.07
N MET A 277 9.83 4.38 12.51
CA MET A 277 8.42 4.44 12.94
C MET A 277 7.42 4.38 11.79
N GLY A 278 7.82 4.85 10.60
CA GLY A 278 7.12 4.64 9.33
C GLY A 278 6.81 3.15 9.11
N HIS A 279 7.83 2.31 9.27
CA HIS A 279 7.66 0.86 9.17
C HIS A 279 6.88 0.27 10.33
N VAL A 280 7.20 0.64 11.57
CA VAL A 280 6.53 0.11 12.76
C VAL A 280 5.03 0.33 12.69
N ILE A 281 4.61 1.57 12.45
CA ILE A 281 3.19 1.95 12.53
C ILE A 281 2.49 1.57 11.23
N TRP A 282 2.96 2.08 10.10
CA TRP A 282 2.19 2.06 8.87
C TRP A 282 2.49 0.90 7.95
N SER A 283 3.74 0.63 7.57
CA SER A 283 4.00 -0.40 6.56
C SER A 283 3.86 -1.83 7.10
N ILE A 284 3.91 -2.03 8.43
CA ILE A 284 3.79 -3.34 9.08
C ILE A 284 2.53 -3.45 9.96
N SER A 285 2.38 -2.61 10.98
CA SER A 285 1.33 -2.84 11.99
C SER A 285 -0.08 -2.57 11.49
N VAL A 286 -0.30 -1.46 10.77
CA VAL A 286 -1.59 -1.13 10.16
C VAL A 286 -2.10 -2.24 9.22
N PRO A 287 -1.34 -2.72 8.22
CA PRO A 287 -1.83 -3.76 7.32
C PRO A 287 -2.07 -5.09 8.04
N ILE A 288 -1.22 -5.50 9.00
CA ILE A 288 -1.49 -6.67 9.85
C ILE A 288 -2.81 -6.49 10.58
N ALA A 289 -3.01 -5.33 11.21
CA ALA A 289 -4.21 -5.04 11.95
C ALA A 289 -5.45 -5.13 11.05
N ILE A 290 -5.46 -4.47 9.89
CA ILE A 290 -6.60 -4.49 8.98
C ILE A 290 -6.99 -5.93 8.60
N VAL A 291 -6.01 -6.75 8.20
CA VAL A 291 -6.28 -8.14 7.77
C VAL A 291 -6.77 -9.01 8.93
N GLU A 292 -6.22 -8.83 10.13
CA GLU A 292 -6.73 -9.49 11.34
C GLU A 292 -8.19 -9.13 11.62
N LYS A 293 -8.60 -7.86 11.42
CA LYS A 293 -9.99 -7.42 11.63
C LYS A 293 -10.92 -7.85 10.50
N LEU A 294 -10.40 -8.04 9.29
CA LEU A 294 -11.14 -8.68 8.19
C LEU A 294 -11.37 -10.18 8.43
N THR A 295 -10.59 -10.80 9.33
CA THR A 295 -10.69 -12.23 9.68
C THR A 295 -10.75 -12.49 11.19
N PRO A 296 -11.77 -11.98 11.92
CA PRO A 296 -11.80 -12.00 13.40
C PRO A 296 -11.63 -13.40 14.00
N ALA A 297 -12.22 -14.43 13.38
CA ALA A 297 -12.15 -15.81 13.86
C ALA A 297 -10.73 -16.42 13.86
N ARG A 298 -9.78 -15.84 13.12
CA ARG A 298 -8.40 -16.34 12.98
C ARG A 298 -7.35 -15.27 13.28
N MET A 299 -7.73 -14.17 13.92
CA MET A 299 -6.84 -13.02 14.10
C MET A 299 -5.61 -13.35 14.95
N THR A 300 -5.74 -14.20 15.98
CA THR A 300 -4.63 -14.59 16.86
C THR A 300 -4.04 -15.97 16.54
N ALA A 301 -4.60 -16.70 15.58
CA ALA A 301 -4.13 -18.01 15.17
C ALA A 301 -3.15 -17.90 13.98
N PRO A 302 -2.10 -18.74 13.89
CA PRO A 302 -1.26 -18.82 12.70
C PRO A 302 -2.10 -19.08 11.44
N TRP A 303 -1.81 -18.38 10.34
CA TRP A 303 -2.52 -18.57 9.06
C TRP A 303 -1.83 -19.59 8.17
N LEU A 304 -0.51 -19.73 8.30
CA LEU A 304 0.29 -20.64 7.48
C LEU A 304 0.59 -21.96 8.22
N GLY A 305 1.22 -22.90 7.53
CA GLY A 305 1.92 -24.02 8.17
C GLY A 305 3.40 -23.68 8.44
N LYS A 306 4.18 -24.63 8.96
CA LYS A 306 5.65 -24.47 9.11
C LYS A 306 6.33 -24.23 7.75
N VAL A 307 5.93 -24.99 6.73
CA VAL A 307 6.43 -24.82 5.35
C VAL A 307 6.10 -23.43 4.81
N GLY A 308 4.86 -22.97 4.99
CA GLY A 308 4.47 -21.62 4.56
C GLY A 308 5.28 -20.53 5.25
N LEU A 309 5.57 -20.67 6.56
CA LEU A 309 6.46 -19.75 7.27
C LEU A 309 7.88 -19.73 6.68
N SER A 310 8.47 -20.90 6.39
CA SER A 310 9.79 -21.00 5.78
C SER A 310 9.82 -20.35 4.39
N ILE A 311 8.79 -20.58 3.56
CA ILE A 311 8.65 -19.93 2.24
C ILE A 311 8.55 -18.41 2.41
N THR A 312 7.75 -17.92 3.35
CA THR A 312 7.64 -16.48 3.62
C THR A 312 8.98 -15.88 4.07
N GLY A 313 9.73 -16.58 4.91
CA GLY A 313 11.09 -16.15 5.31
C GLY A 313 12.05 -16.09 4.11
N GLY A 314 12.03 -17.10 3.24
CA GLY A 314 12.81 -17.10 2.00
C GLY A 314 12.41 -15.97 1.04
N LEU A 315 11.11 -15.73 0.86
CA LEU A 315 10.59 -14.60 0.07
C LEU A 315 11.07 -13.26 0.63
N TYR A 316 11.05 -13.09 1.96
CA TYR A 316 11.56 -11.88 2.59
C TYR A 316 13.05 -11.64 2.30
N LEU A 317 13.89 -12.68 2.40
CA LEU A 317 15.32 -12.58 2.07
C LEU A 317 15.56 -12.25 0.59
N VAL A 318 14.79 -12.87 -0.31
CA VAL A 318 14.84 -12.54 -1.75
C VAL A 318 14.41 -11.09 -1.99
N GLY A 319 13.35 -10.62 -1.31
CA GLY A 319 12.92 -9.22 -1.36
C GLY A 319 13.99 -8.25 -0.88
N CYS A 320 14.67 -8.56 0.22
CA CYS A 320 15.82 -7.80 0.72
C CYS A 320 16.91 -7.70 -0.35
N ALA A 321 17.28 -8.81 -0.98
CA ALA A 321 18.30 -8.81 -2.03
C ALA A 321 17.86 -7.99 -3.26
N ILE A 322 16.61 -8.13 -3.71
CA ILE A 322 16.08 -7.39 -4.87
C ILE A 322 16.12 -5.88 -4.60
N VAL A 323 15.59 -5.44 -3.46
CA VAL A 323 15.49 -4.01 -3.13
C VAL A 323 16.86 -3.42 -2.86
N PHE A 324 17.75 -4.12 -2.14
CA PHE A 324 19.14 -3.70 -1.98
C PHE A 324 19.83 -3.47 -3.33
N ASN A 325 19.72 -4.43 -4.27
CA ASN A 325 20.35 -4.30 -5.58
C ASN A 325 19.75 -3.15 -6.39
N PHE A 326 18.44 -2.96 -6.33
CA PHE A 326 17.76 -1.86 -7.01
C PHE A 326 18.22 -0.50 -6.48
N ILE A 327 18.24 -0.33 -5.16
CA ILE A 327 18.63 0.93 -4.52
C ILE A 327 20.11 1.20 -4.70
N TYR A 328 20.97 0.19 -4.54
CA TYR A 328 22.41 0.33 -4.82
C TYR A 328 22.67 0.70 -6.29
N ALA A 329 21.88 0.17 -7.22
CA ALA A 329 22.01 0.53 -8.62
C ALA A 329 21.72 2.01 -8.89
N ASP A 330 20.80 2.61 -8.13
CA ASP A 330 20.35 4.00 -8.25
C ASP A 330 21.23 4.98 -7.44
N GLU A 331 21.38 4.71 -6.14
CA GLU A 331 22.06 5.59 -5.18
C GLU A 331 23.60 5.47 -5.21
N LYS A 332 24.13 4.32 -5.66
CA LYS A 332 25.59 4.02 -5.67
C LYS A 332 26.28 4.23 -4.32
N PHE A 333 25.52 4.14 -3.22
CA PHE A 333 25.99 4.34 -1.87
C PHE A 333 26.14 3.01 -1.12
N LEU A 334 27.20 2.88 -0.31
CA LEU A 334 27.37 1.81 0.66
C LEU A 334 27.81 2.37 2.01
N ALA A 335 27.07 2.01 3.05
CA ALA A 335 27.35 2.32 4.43
C ALA A 335 28.65 1.63 4.90
N SER A 336 29.32 2.26 5.85
CA SER A 336 30.55 1.70 6.43
C SER A 336 30.28 0.37 7.14
N PRO A 337 31.27 -0.53 7.25
CA PRO A 337 31.12 -1.78 8.01
C PRO A 337 30.64 -1.56 9.44
N ALA A 338 31.09 -0.49 10.11
CA ALA A 338 30.67 -0.15 11.47
C ALA A 338 29.16 0.20 11.54
N GLN A 339 28.64 0.96 10.56
CA GLN A 339 27.22 1.29 10.46
C GLN A 339 26.37 0.04 10.21
N LEU A 340 26.80 -0.85 9.31
CA LEU A 340 26.12 -2.12 9.03
C LEU A 340 26.10 -3.03 10.26
N ILE A 341 27.23 -3.19 10.94
CA ILE A 341 27.33 -3.98 12.19
C ILE A 341 26.43 -3.36 13.27
N GLY A 342 26.42 -2.04 13.41
CA GLY A 342 25.57 -1.32 14.35
C GLY A 342 24.08 -1.54 14.11
N ALA A 343 23.62 -1.35 12.86
CA ALA A 343 22.23 -1.60 12.48
C ALA A 343 21.83 -3.06 12.71
N PHE A 344 22.69 -4.01 12.34
CA PHE A 344 22.46 -5.44 12.61
C PHE A 344 22.34 -5.74 14.11
N ALA A 345 23.25 -5.20 14.94
CA ALA A 345 23.23 -5.38 16.38
C ALA A 345 21.95 -4.81 17.03
N VAL A 346 21.50 -3.63 16.58
CA VAL A 346 20.24 -3.04 17.05
C VAL A 346 19.04 -3.90 16.65
N ALA A 347 18.95 -4.34 15.39
CA ALA A 347 17.88 -5.21 14.92
C ALA A 347 17.84 -6.54 15.68
N LEU A 348 19.01 -7.14 15.95
CA LEU A 348 19.13 -8.36 16.74
C LEU A 348 18.69 -8.14 18.19
N THR A 349 19.09 -7.02 18.80
CA THR A 349 18.69 -6.64 20.17
C THR A 349 17.18 -6.46 20.28
N LEU A 350 16.57 -5.72 19.35
CA LEU A 350 15.11 -5.56 19.29
C LEU A 350 14.39 -6.90 19.15
N THR A 351 14.92 -7.80 18.31
CA THR A 351 14.40 -9.16 18.12
C THR A 351 14.51 -9.97 19.41
N ALA A 352 15.65 -9.93 20.09
CA ALA A 352 15.87 -10.63 21.36
C ALA A 352 14.90 -10.12 22.44
N ILE A 353 14.74 -8.80 22.58
CA ILE A 353 13.79 -8.18 23.51
C ILE A 353 12.36 -8.62 23.16
N ALA A 354 12.00 -8.69 21.87
CA ALA A 354 10.66 -9.11 21.42
C ALA A 354 10.28 -10.51 21.92
N PHE A 355 11.26 -11.40 22.06
CA PHE A 355 11.07 -12.75 22.61
C PHE A 355 11.31 -12.85 24.12
N ALA A 356 12.02 -11.90 24.74
CA ALA A 356 12.19 -11.83 26.19
C ALA A 356 10.95 -11.34 26.94
N ILE A 357 10.07 -10.54 26.29
CA ILE A 357 8.83 -10.06 26.91
C ILE A 357 7.88 -11.23 27.25
N LYS A 358 7.35 -11.20 28.50
CA LYS A 358 6.41 -12.19 29.04
C LYS A 358 5.18 -12.37 28.15
N LYS A 359 4.63 -13.58 28.14
CA LYS A 359 3.48 -13.92 27.28
C LYS A 359 2.21 -13.28 27.87
N LYS A 360 1.22 -13.02 27.01
CA LYS A 360 -0.06 -12.39 27.40
C LYS A 360 -0.81 -13.16 28.51
N LYS A 361 -0.60 -14.48 28.63
CA LYS A 361 -1.19 -15.31 29.69
C LYS A 361 -0.69 -14.95 31.11
N ASP A 362 0.42 -14.23 31.21
CA ASP A 362 1.06 -13.87 32.48
C ASP A 362 0.62 -12.49 33.01
N LEU A 363 -0.36 -11.85 32.36
CA LEU A 363 -0.85 -10.51 32.72
C LEU A 363 -2.12 -10.59 33.57
N ALA A 364 -2.19 -9.75 34.60
CA ALA A 364 -3.30 -9.65 35.53
C ALA A 364 -4.67 -9.45 34.84
N ALA A 365 -5.74 -9.82 35.55
CA ALA A 365 -7.10 -9.72 35.03
C ALA A 365 -7.45 -8.29 34.58
N PRO A 366 -8.28 -8.12 33.52
CA PRO A 366 -8.64 -6.81 33.02
C PRO A 366 -9.32 -5.95 34.10
N SER A 367 -8.83 -4.71 34.27
CA SER A 367 -9.46 -3.75 35.18
C SER A 367 -10.75 -3.16 34.58
N ALA A 368 -11.65 -2.69 35.45
CA ALA A 368 -12.95 -2.14 35.07
C ALA A 368 -12.94 -0.60 34.89
N ARG A 369 -11.81 -0.01 34.48
CA ARG A 369 -11.76 1.44 34.24
C ARG A 369 -12.39 1.77 32.88
N PRO A 370 -13.05 2.92 32.74
CA PRO A 370 -13.68 3.33 31.49
C PRO A 370 -12.62 3.55 30.40
N VAL A 371 -12.96 3.13 29.18
CA VAL A 371 -12.16 3.44 27.97
C VAL A 371 -12.83 4.53 27.15
N PRO A 372 -12.06 5.34 26.38
CA PRO A 372 -12.65 6.29 25.46
C PRO A 372 -13.54 5.57 24.44
N LYS A 373 -14.68 6.19 24.08
CA LYS A 373 -15.54 5.66 23.02
C LYS A 373 -14.75 5.47 21.71
N PRO A 374 -15.09 4.47 20.88
CA PRO A 374 -14.32 4.18 19.66
C PRO A 374 -14.17 5.36 18.70
N TRP A 375 -15.23 6.16 18.50
CA TRP A 375 -15.18 7.28 17.55
C TRP A 375 -14.19 8.38 17.97
N PRO A 376 -14.28 8.97 19.19
CA PRO A 376 -13.28 9.91 19.68
C PRO A 376 -11.85 9.36 19.69
N LEU A 377 -11.69 8.06 20.00
CA LEU A 377 -10.38 7.40 19.94
C LEU A 377 -9.79 7.41 18.53
N GLY A 378 -10.61 7.15 17.51
CA GLY A 378 -10.18 7.15 16.11
C GLY A 378 -9.80 8.55 15.62
N VAL A 379 -10.63 9.56 15.95
CA VAL A 379 -10.34 10.97 15.63
C VAL A 379 -9.07 11.43 16.35
N GLY A 380 -8.94 11.13 17.65
CA GLY A 380 -7.74 11.43 18.43
C GLY A 380 -6.49 10.77 17.85
N THR A 381 -6.60 9.52 17.40
CA THR A 381 -5.48 8.82 16.75
C THR A 381 -5.10 9.48 15.43
N PHE A 382 -6.07 9.86 14.61
CA PHE A 382 -5.82 10.60 13.36
C PHE A 382 -5.10 11.92 13.63
N VAL A 383 -5.54 12.70 14.61
CA VAL A 383 -4.91 13.98 14.97
C VAL A 383 -3.48 13.74 15.46
N VAL A 384 -3.29 12.86 16.43
CA VAL A 384 -1.97 12.62 17.03
C VAL A 384 -0.98 12.01 16.04
N ALA A 385 -1.43 11.05 15.21
CA ALA A 385 -0.59 10.49 14.16
C ALA A 385 -0.25 11.55 13.09
N SER A 386 -1.17 12.46 12.77
CA SER A 386 -0.89 13.57 11.83
C SER A 386 0.09 14.57 12.41
N LEU A 387 0.03 14.87 13.72
CA LEU A 387 1.04 15.69 14.40
C LEU A 387 2.42 15.01 14.38
N PHE A 388 2.48 13.69 14.58
CA PHE A 388 3.72 12.94 14.44
C PHE A 388 4.27 12.96 13.01
N PHE A 389 3.38 12.93 12.01
CA PHE A 389 3.76 13.00 10.60
C PHE A 389 4.26 14.40 10.20
N MET A 390 3.59 15.46 10.65
CA MET A 390 3.90 16.87 10.34
C MET A 390 4.95 17.53 11.25
N LYS A 391 5.56 16.77 12.16
CA LYS A 391 6.57 17.32 13.08
C LYS A 391 7.70 18.00 12.28
N PRO A 392 8.24 19.14 12.75
CA PRO A 392 9.21 19.91 11.98
C PRO A 392 10.53 19.14 11.81
N GLU A 393 11.20 19.33 10.68
CA GLU A 393 12.53 18.75 10.37
C GLU A 393 13.63 19.40 11.22
N SER A 394 13.66 19.04 12.51
CA SER A 394 14.56 19.62 13.51
C SER A 394 14.64 18.75 14.77
N TRP A 395 15.54 19.12 15.69
CA TRP A 395 15.58 18.52 17.03
C TRP A 395 14.27 18.70 17.80
N ALA A 396 13.56 19.82 17.62
CA ALA A 396 12.25 20.02 18.21
C ALA A 396 11.25 18.97 17.71
N GLY A 397 11.27 18.65 16.41
CA GLY A 397 10.43 17.59 15.85
C GLY A 397 10.79 16.21 16.39
N VAL A 398 12.08 15.90 16.56
CA VAL A 398 12.53 14.65 17.19
C VAL A 398 11.96 14.53 18.61
N ILE A 399 12.08 15.58 19.42
CA ILE A 399 11.56 15.61 20.80
C ILE A 399 10.04 15.43 20.80
N ILE A 400 9.31 16.17 19.96
CA ILE A 400 7.85 16.03 19.83
C ILE A 400 7.47 14.60 19.46
N GLY A 401 8.15 14.00 18.48
CA GLY A 401 7.89 12.64 18.04
C GLY A 401 8.12 11.62 19.16
N ILE A 402 9.22 11.73 19.91
CA ILE A 402 9.51 10.87 21.06
C ILE A 402 8.44 11.06 22.14
N LEU A 403 8.09 12.30 22.50
CA LEU A 403 7.06 12.59 23.50
C LEU A 403 5.71 12.00 23.12
N VAL A 404 5.28 12.16 21.87
CA VAL A 404 4.04 11.56 21.36
C VAL A 404 4.07 10.05 21.55
N LEU A 405 5.15 9.37 21.17
CA LEU A 405 5.26 7.92 21.33
C LEU A 405 5.30 7.48 22.80
N CYS A 406 6.02 8.21 23.65
CA CYS A 406 6.12 7.95 25.09
C CYS A 406 4.81 8.19 25.83
N ILE A 407 3.92 9.06 25.34
CA ILE A 407 2.60 9.31 25.94
C ILE A 407 1.56 8.33 25.40
N VAL A 408 1.47 8.18 24.08
CA VAL A 408 0.41 7.41 23.41
C VAL A 408 0.58 5.92 23.66
N SER A 409 1.81 5.40 23.58
CA SER A 409 2.08 3.97 23.72
C SER A 409 1.61 3.39 25.08
N PRO A 410 1.96 3.97 26.25
CA PRO A 410 1.46 3.48 27.53
C PRO A 410 -0.04 3.73 27.70
N LEU A 411 -0.60 4.82 27.15
CA LEU A 411 -2.03 5.10 27.22
C LEU A 411 -2.86 4.06 26.47
N VAL A 412 -2.47 3.73 25.24
CA VAL A 412 -3.09 2.66 24.44
C VAL A 412 -2.85 1.30 25.10
N ALA A 413 -1.66 1.05 25.64
CA ALA A 413 -1.38 -0.19 26.38
C ALA A 413 -2.29 -0.31 27.62
N HIS A 414 -2.51 0.78 28.35
CA HIS A 414 -3.41 0.84 29.50
C HIS A 414 -4.86 0.57 29.10
N TRP A 415 -5.38 1.26 28.08
CA TRP A 415 -6.75 1.04 27.59
C TRP A 415 -6.95 -0.37 27.04
N SER A 416 -5.94 -0.94 26.38
CA SER A 416 -5.99 -2.30 25.81
C SER A 416 -6.16 -3.42 26.85
N ARG A 417 -5.97 -3.10 28.13
CA ARG A 417 -6.11 -4.02 29.27
C ARG A 417 -7.43 -3.84 30.02
N GLN A 418 -8.29 -2.93 29.60
CA GLN A 418 -9.59 -2.70 30.26
C GLN A 418 -10.66 -3.65 29.72
N GLN A 419 -11.66 -3.96 30.55
CA GLN A 419 -12.76 -4.87 30.18
C GLN A 419 -13.56 -4.41 28.95
N GLU A 420 -13.77 -3.10 28.80
CA GLU A 420 -14.53 -2.53 27.69
C GLU A 420 -13.73 -2.47 26.37
N TRP A 421 -12.45 -2.83 26.36
CA TRP A 421 -11.61 -2.77 25.17
C TRP A 421 -11.97 -3.86 24.15
N CYS A 422 -12.85 -3.50 23.21
CA CYS A 422 -13.28 -4.37 22.13
C CYS A 422 -12.59 -4.10 20.78
N LEU A 423 -12.95 -4.91 19.75
CA LEU A 423 -12.43 -4.78 18.39
C LEU A 423 -12.71 -3.42 17.74
N ARG A 424 -13.78 -2.72 18.16
CA ARG A 424 -14.11 -1.37 17.65
C ARG A 424 -13.05 -0.34 18.01
N HIS A 425 -12.50 -0.41 19.22
CA HIS A 425 -11.42 0.49 19.65
C HIS A 425 -10.14 0.23 18.84
N GLN A 426 -9.80 -1.04 18.62
CA GLN A 426 -8.64 -1.40 17.79
C GLN A 426 -8.81 -0.93 16.34
N PHE A 427 -10.01 -1.07 15.77
CA PHE A 427 -10.30 -0.56 14.44
C PHE A 427 -10.22 0.96 14.38
N ALA A 428 -10.69 1.67 15.41
CA ALA A 428 -10.60 3.12 15.47
C ALA A 428 -9.14 3.62 15.44
N LEU A 429 -8.24 2.99 16.21
CA LEU A 429 -6.81 3.29 16.16
C LEU A 429 -6.24 3.11 14.74
N VAL A 430 -6.55 1.97 14.12
CA VAL A 430 -6.05 1.61 12.78
C VAL A 430 -6.61 2.52 11.70
N ALA A 431 -7.89 2.88 11.79
CA ALA A 431 -8.54 3.80 10.87
C ALA A 431 -7.90 5.19 10.95
N GLY A 432 -7.67 5.71 12.16
CA GLY A 432 -6.99 6.99 12.35
C GLY A 432 -5.59 6.99 11.75
N ALA A 433 -4.78 5.97 12.05
CA ALA A 433 -3.43 5.85 11.51
C ALA A 433 -3.41 5.71 9.97
N LEU A 434 -4.27 4.87 9.39
CA LEU A 434 -4.32 4.69 7.93
C LEU A 434 -4.73 5.98 7.21
N LEU A 435 -5.70 6.72 7.75
CA LEU A 435 -6.13 8.00 7.19
C LEU A 435 -5.05 9.07 7.29
N THR A 436 -4.19 9.04 8.31
CA THR A 436 -3.00 9.89 8.36
C THR A 436 -2.08 9.63 7.17
N TYR A 437 -1.82 8.37 6.84
CA TYR A 437 -1.01 8.03 5.66
C TYR A 437 -1.70 8.41 4.34
N ALA A 438 -3.02 8.28 4.26
CA ALA A 438 -3.77 8.67 3.07
C ALA A 438 -3.63 10.16 2.74
N TRP A 439 -3.73 11.05 3.74
CA TRP A 439 -3.49 12.47 3.48
C TRP A 439 -1.99 12.78 3.36
N GLY A 440 -1.14 12.13 4.17
CA GLY A 440 0.32 12.27 4.12
C GLY A 440 0.89 11.92 2.75
N GLY A 441 0.24 11.00 2.01
CA GLY A 441 0.55 10.70 0.62
C GLY A 441 0.58 11.92 -0.29
N PHE A 442 -0.38 12.84 -0.14
CA PHE A 442 -0.40 14.09 -0.92
C PHE A 442 0.79 14.99 -0.59
N ALA A 443 1.22 15.05 0.68
CA ALA A 443 2.40 15.81 1.06
C ALA A 443 3.68 15.21 0.45
N MET A 444 3.84 13.88 0.50
CA MET A 444 4.99 13.20 -0.12
C MET A 444 5.00 13.33 -1.63
N THR A 445 3.85 13.27 -2.29
CA THR A 445 3.78 13.50 -3.73
C THR A 445 4.05 14.95 -4.10
N SER A 446 3.64 15.92 -3.29
CA SER A 446 4.06 17.31 -3.49
C SER A 446 5.57 17.48 -3.35
N LEU A 447 6.22 16.69 -2.48
CA LEU A 447 7.66 16.76 -2.24
C LEU A 447 8.47 16.06 -3.35
N LEU A 448 8.06 14.85 -3.74
CA LEU A 448 8.84 13.98 -4.62
C LEU A 448 8.40 14.07 -6.09
N TRP A 449 7.14 14.41 -6.34
CA TRP A 449 6.51 14.34 -7.67
C TRP A 449 5.60 15.55 -7.98
N PRO A 450 6.00 16.80 -7.72
CA PRO A 450 5.11 17.96 -7.79
C PRO A 450 4.41 18.12 -9.15
N ASP A 451 5.13 17.87 -10.24
CA ASP A 451 4.64 18.05 -11.62
C ASP A 451 4.04 16.78 -12.25
N ASP A 452 3.99 15.66 -11.52
CA ASP A 452 3.48 14.40 -12.04
C ASP A 452 1.99 14.23 -11.79
N SER A 453 1.18 14.56 -12.81
CA SER A 453 -0.28 14.35 -12.78
C SER A 453 -0.72 12.91 -12.47
N LEU A 454 0.05 11.89 -12.88
CA LEU A 454 -0.26 10.49 -12.56
C LEU A 454 0.06 10.14 -11.10
N ALA A 455 1.04 10.79 -10.48
CA ALA A 455 1.32 10.64 -9.05
C ALA A 455 0.15 11.19 -8.22
N TRP A 456 -0.31 12.42 -8.53
CA TRP A 456 -1.45 13.05 -7.87
C TRP A 456 -2.74 12.22 -8.03
N LEU A 457 -3.03 11.75 -9.25
CA LEU A 457 -4.15 10.85 -9.49
C LEU A 457 -4.02 9.55 -8.68
N GLY A 458 -2.82 8.97 -8.66
CA GLY A 458 -2.49 7.79 -7.88
C GLY A 458 -2.89 7.94 -6.42
N ASN A 459 -2.50 9.03 -5.78
CA ASN A 459 -2.83 9.31 -4.38
C ASN A 459 -4.32 9.46 -4.12
N VAL A 460 -5.05 10.12 -5.02
CA VAL A 460 -6.52 10.20 -4.92
C VAL A 460 -7.11 8.78 -4.96
N LEU A 461 -6.67 7.95 -5.91
CA LEU A 461 -7.13 6.57 -6.03
C LEU A 461 -6.76 5.74 -4.79
N PHE A 462 -5.53 5.82 -4.30
CA PHE A 462 -5.08 5.09 -3.11
C PHE A 462 -5.83 5.53 -1.86
N SER A 463 -6.09 6.82 -1.68
CA SER A 463 -6.91 7.34 -0.59
C SER A 463 -8.34 6.81 -0.62
N LEU A 464 -8.96 6.76 -1.81
CA LEU A 464 -10.29 6.16 -1.98
C LEU A 464 -10.31 4.66 -1.67
N ILE A 465 -9.25 3.92 -2.06
CA ILE A 465 -9.09 2.51 -1.70
C ILE A 465 -8.94 2.35 -0.17
N ALA A 466 -8.17 3.22 0.50
CA ALA A 466 -8.03 3.21 1.95
C ALA A 466 -9.38 3.38 2.65
N ILE A 467 -10.19 4.36 2.21
CA ILE A 467 -11.54 4.61 2.74
C ILE A 467 -12.45 3.40 2.49
N ALA A 468 -12.44 2.85 1.27
CA ALA A 468 -13.23 1.68 0.92
C ALA A 468 -12.83 0.44 1.75
N LEU A 469 -11.54 0.25 1.99
CA LEU A 469 -10.99 -0.82 2.82
C LEU A 469 -11.43 -0.67 4.28
N LEU A 470 -11.37 0.53 4.85
CA LEU A 470 -11.88 0.81 6.20
C LEU A 470 -13.39 0.57 6.29
N PHE A 471 -14.15 1.00 5.29
CA PHE A 471 -15.58 0.73 5.22
C PHE A 471 -15.88 -0.77 5.23
N VAL A 472 -15.22 -1.55 4.36
CA VAL A 472 -15.38 -3.01 4.31
C VAL A 472 -14.98 -3.67 5.63
N THR A 473 -13.88 -3.21 6.24
CA THR A 473 -13.39 -3.71 7.53
C THR A 473 -14.41 -3.42 8.65
N SER A 474 -14.99 -2.22 8.70
CA SER A 474 -16.02 -1.86 9.68
C SER A 474 -17.24 -2.79 9.64
N LYS A 475 -17.61 -3.28 8.44
CA LYS A 475 -18.76 -4.19 8.27
C LYS A 475 -18.47 -5.63 8.73
N ARG A 476 -17.21 -5.99 8.95
CA ARG A 476 -16.79 -7.31 9.46
C ARG A 476 -16.65 -7.34 10.97
N ILE A 477 -16.65 -6.18 11.63
CA ILE A 477 -16.54 -6.07 13.08
C ILE A 477 -17.92 -6.28 13.71
N PRO A 478 -18.05 -7.19 14.69
CA PRO A 478 -19.30 -7.41 15.40
C PRO A 478 -19.90 -6.12 15.97
N GLN A 479 -21.24 -6.03 15.93
CA GLN A 479 -21.96 -4.87 16.45
C GLN A 479 -22.12 -4.90 17.98
N THR A 480 -22.08 -6.09 18.56
CA THR A 480 -22.13 -6.32 20.02
C THR A 480 -20.71 -6.40 20.61
N PRO A 481 -20.50 -5.89 21.83
CA PRO A 481 -19.20 -5.93 22.54
C PRO A 481 -18.58 -7.32 22.64
#